data_AF-A0A084JIQ5-F1
#
_entry.id   AF-A0A084JIQ5-F1
#
_cell.length_a   1.000
_cell.length_b   1.000
_cell.length_c   1.000
_cell.angle_alpha   90.00
_cell.angle_beta   90.00
_cell.angle_gamma   90.00
#
_symmetry.space_group_name_H-M   'P 1'
#
loop_
_entity.id
_entity.type
_entity.pdbx_description
1 polymer ?
#
loop_
_entity_poly.entity_id
_entity_poly.type
_entity_poly.pdbx_seq_one_letter_code
_entity_poly.pdbx_strand_id
1 'polypeptide(L)'
;MLSILFWKFDRHRLAIKVNEKFSAKIRSKVVLQWVYFILITTIGVIISLISNREIVNAIVAFFVIEISNSERKTVIKKSTEKKEFYNTLSLISKSLICGFLAPLIYILIIGNGGGVIYTLIYYISDDESLKFINSMLTVLNIIPTLIGGMFLYIVYIIRNKTFKINFKGDF
;
A
#
# COMPACT_ATOMS: atom_id res chain seq x y z
N MET A 1 19.81 -9.08 3.10
CA MET A 1 19.64 -10.07 4.19
C MET A 1 18.69 -9.61 5.30
N LEU A 2 18.69 -8.33 5.71
CA LEU A 2 17.70 -7.81 6.69
C LEU A 2 16.23 -8.00 6.25
N SER A 3 15.93 -7.92 4.95
CA SER A 3 14.59 -8.24 4.39
C SER A 3 14.11 -9.67 4.66
N ILE A 4 15.03 -10.61 4.85
CA ILE A 4 14.73 -12.01 5.15
C ILE A 4 14.53 -12.21 6.66
N LEU A 5 15.28 -11.49 7.50
CA LEU A 5 15.12 -11.52 8.96
C LEU A 5 13.75 -10.97 9.40
N PHE A 6 13.25 -9.92 8.75
CA PHE A 6 11.92 -9.37 9.02
C PHE A 6 10.79 -10.02 8.22
N TRP A 7 11.07 -11.09 7.46
CA TRP A 7 10.06 -11.78 6.64
C TRP A 7 8.96 -12.47 7.46
N LYS A 8 9.27 -12.87 8.70
CA LYS A 8 8.35 -13.56 9.62
C LYS A 8 7.59 -12.62 10.58
N PHE A 9 7.83 -11.33 10.51
CA PHE A 9 7.18 -10.39 11.43
C PHE A 9 5.73 -10.15 10.99
N ASP A 10 4.76 -10.58 11.81
CA ASP A 10 3.32 -10.38 11.56
C ASP A 10 2.95 -8.92 11.88
N ARG A 11 3.22 -8.05 10.92
CA ARG A 11 3.13 -6.59 11.06
C ARG A 11 1.70 -6.08 11.16
N HIS A 12 0.73 -6.78 10.57
CA HIS A 12 -0.68 -6.48 10.76
C HIS A 12 -1.07 -6.62 12.24
N ARG A 13 -0.58 -7.66 12.93
CA ARG A 13 -0.75 -7.77 14.38
C ARG A 13 -0.04 -6.65 15.14
N LEU A 14 1.11 -6.17 14.66
CA LEU A 14 1.78 -5.04 15.32
C LEU A 14 1.04 -3.73 15.11
N ALA A 15 0.54 -3.45 13.90
CA ALA A 15 -0.29 -2.28 13.59
C ALA A 15 -1.56 -2.28 14.44
N ILE A 16 -2.26 -3.42 14.55
CA ILE A 16 -3.40 -3.59 15.45
C ILE A 16 -3.00 -3.29 16.91
N LYS A 17 -1.93 -3.91 17.43
CA LYS A 17 -1.50 -3.68 18.82
C LYS A 17 -1.12 -2.22 19.10
N VAL A 18 -0.51 -1.55 18.13
CA VAL A 18 -0.19 -0.12 18.24
C VAL A 18 -1.48 0.69 18.24
N ASN A 19 -2.39 0.42 17.31
CA ASN A 19 -3.68 1.09 17.23
C ASN A 19 -4.54 0.87 18.48
N GLU A 20 -4.59 -0.34 19.04
CA GLU A 20 -5.24 -0.65 20.32
C GLU A 20 -4.65 0.17 21.47
N LYS A 21 -3.31 0.29 21.55
CA LYS A 21 -2.66 1.12 22.58
C LYS A 21 -3.00 2.60 22.43
N PHE A 22 -3.00 3.12 21.21
CA PHE A 22 -3.29 4.53 20.95
C PHE A 22 -4.78 4.84 21.15
N SER A 23 -5.68 3.98 20.66
CA SER A 23 -7.13 4.12 20.83
C SER A 23 -7.58 3.94 22.28
N ALA A 24 -6.90 3.10 23.07
CA ALA A 24 -7.14 3.01 24.51
C ALA A 24 -6.80 4.32 25.25
N LYS A 25 -5.79 5.06 24.78
CA LYS A 25 -5.36 6.32 25.39
C LYS A 25 -6.11 7.54 24.83
N ILE A 26 -6.53 7.48 23.56
CA ILE A 26 -7.19 8.58 22.85
C ILE A 26 -8.57 8.11 22.40
N ARG A 27 -9.60 8.46 23.19
CA ARG A 27 -11.00 8.11 22.87
C ARG A 27 -11.56 8.85 21.65
N SER A 28 -11.04 10.04 21.35
CA SER A 28 -11.49 10.82 20.20
C SER A 28 -10.82 10.33 18.92
N LYS A 29 -11.60 9.74 18.02
CA LYS A 29 -11.14 9.27 16.69
C LYS A 29 -10.56 10.40 15.84
N VAL A 30 -11.08 11.62 15.99
CA VAL A 30 -10.57 12.81 15.28
C VAL A 30 -9.15 13.14 15.75
N VAL A 31 -8.93 13.15 17.06
CA VAL A 31 -7.59 13.42 17.64
C VAL A 31 -6.61 12.33 17.24
N LEU A 32 -7.05 11.06 17.24
CA LEU A 32 -6.23 9.93 16.83
C LEU A 32 -5.77 10.07 15.36
N GLN A 33 -6.65 10.48 14.45
CA GLN A 33 -6.31 10.71 13.04
C GLN A 33 -5.26 11.83 12.88
N TRP A 34 -5.40 12.93 13.62
CA TRP A 34 -4.41 14.02 13.61
C TRP A 34 -3.05 13.57 14.15
N VAL A 35 -3.02 12.76 15.22
CA VAL A 35 -1.78 12.19 15.76
C VAL A 35 -1.09 11.33 14.70
N TYR A 36 -1.83 10.45 14.02
CA TYR A 36 -1.27 9.65 12.94
C TYR A 36 -0.75 10.51 11.79
N PHE A 37 -1.50 11.52 11.36
CA PHE A 37 -1.09 12.42 10.29
C PHE A 37 0.23 13.12 10.63
N ILE A 38 0.34 13.73 11.82
CA ILE A 38 1.56 14.40 12.28
C ILE A 38 2.73 13.42 12.33
N LEU A 39 2.51 12.20 12.84
CA LEU A 39 3.56 11.19 12.94
C LEU A 39 4.06 10.74 11.56
N ILE A 40 3.15 10.48 10.62
CA ILE A 40 3.49 10.10 9.24
C ILE A 40 4.32 11.21 8.57
N THR A 41 3.85 12.45 8.64
CA THR A 41 4.56 13.59 8.03
C THR A 41 5.94 13.80 8.66
N THR A 42 6.04 13.69 9.99
CA THR A 42 7.31 13.82 10.71
C THR A 42 8.31 12.75 10.26
N ILE A 43 7.88 11.49 10.14
CA ILE A 43 8.74 10.40 9.65
C ILE A 43 9.18 10.67 8.21
N GLY A 44 8.25 11.10 7.34
CA GLY A 44 8.57 11.45 5.96
C GLY A 44 9.62 12.56 5.85
N VAL A 45 9.51 13.60 6.66
CA VAL A 45 10.49 14.69 6.74
C VAL A 45 11.85 14.17 7.24
N ILE A 46 11.87 13.40 8.34
CA ILE A 46 13.12 12.82 8.86
C ILE A 46 13.85 12.03 7.77
N ILE A 47 13.12 11.18 7.03
CA ILE A 47 13.69 10.36 5.96
C ILE A 47 14.24 11.22 4.82
N SER A 48 13.57 12.32 4.48
CA SER A 48 14.04 13.25 3.45
C SER A 48 15.31 14.00 3.84
N LEU A 49 15.58 14.16 5.15
CA LEU A 49 16.77 14.85 5.67
C LEU A 49 18.01 13.94 5.76
N ILE A 50 17.86 12.62 5.58
CA ILE A 50 18.99 11.69 5.63
C ILE A 50 19.82 11.86 4.34
N SER A 51 21.04 12.38 4.50
CA SER A 51 21.97 12.64 3.39
C SER A 51 22.45 11.35 2.69
N ASN A 52 22.55 10.23 3.42
CA ASN A 52 23.00 8.96 2.86
C ASN A 52 21.91 8.29 2.01
N ARG A 53 21.93 8.56 0.70
CA ARG A 53 20.93 8.08 -0.26
C ARG A 53 20.85 6.55 -0.34
N GLU A 54 21.94 5.82 -0.13
CA GLU A 54 21.93 4.35 -0.23
C GLU A 54 21.13 3.70 0.91
N ILE A 55 21.34 4.17 2.14
CA ILE A 55 20.60 3.69 3.31
C ILE A 55 19.11 3.99 3.15
N VAL A 56 18.78 5.19 2.69
CA VAL A 56 17.39 5.58 2.48
C VAL A 56 16.74 4.75 1.37
N ASN A 57 17.42 4.56 0.24
CA ASN A 57 16.94 3.71 -0.84
C ASN A 57 16.72 2.27 -0.35
N ALA A 58 17.60 1.73 0.49
CA ALA A 58 17.45 0.40 1.06
C ALA A 58 16.24 0.30 2.01
N ILE A 59 16.00 1.30 2.85
CA ILE A 59 14.83 1.38 3.74
C ILE A 59 13.54 1.42 2.92
N VAL A 60 13.50 2.27 1.89
CA VAL A 60 12.33 2.44 1.03
C VAL A 60 12.08 1.17 0.22
N ALA A 61 13.10 0.59 -0.40
CA ALA A 61 12.99 -0.67 -1.13
C ALA A 61 12.52 -1.80 -0.20
N PHE A 62 13.01 -1.84 1.04
CA PHE A 62 12.52 -2.78 2.05
C PHE A 62 11.02 -2.60 2.29
N PHE A 63 10.53 -1.37 2.52
CA PHE A 63 9.10 -1.09 2.70
C PHE A 63 8.25 -1.48 1.48
N VAL A 64 8.70 -1.13 0.27
CA VAL A 64 7.98 -1.46 -0.97
C VAL A 64 7.91 -2.98 -1.20
N ILE A 65 9.04 -3.67 -1.09
CA ILE A 65 9.10 -5.14 -1.22
C ILE A 65 8.23 -5.81 -0.15
N GLU A 66 8.15 -5.21 1.03
CA GLU A 66 7.35 -5.72 2.13
C GLU A 66 5.85 -5.64 1.85
N ILE A 67 5.33 -4.50 1.37
CA ILE A 67 3.90 -4.36 1.01
C ILE A 67 3.54 -5.31 -0.13
N SER A 68 4.39 -5.36 -1.18
CA SER A 68 4.20 -6.28 -2.30
C SER A 68 4.07 -7.74 -1.82
N ASN A 69 4.90 -8.15 -0.86
CA ASN A 69 4.84 -9.49 -0.28
C ASN A 69 3.63 -9.71 0.66
N SER A 70 3.22 -8.73 1.46
CA SER A 70 2.04 -8.88 2.34
C SER A 70 0.77 -9.03 1.51
N GLU A 71 0.62 -8.21 0.49
CA GLU A 71 -0.52 -8.29 -0.42
C GLU A 71 -0.55 -9.64 -1.16
N ARG A 72 0.60 -10.11 -1.68
CA ARG A 72 0.70 -11.44 -2.30
C ARG A 72 0.26 -12.58 -1.38
N LYS A 73 0.63 -12.55 -0.10
CA LYS A 73 0.20 -13.57 0.89
C LYS A 73 -1.30 -13.50 1.15
N THR A 74 -1.89 -12.30 1.20
CA THR A 74 -3.34 -12.11 1.31
C THR A 74 -4.08 -12.69 0.11
N VAL A 75 -3.53 -12.52 -1.11
CA VAL A 75 -4.08 -13.13 -2.33
C VAL A 75 -4.07 -14.66 -2.23
N ILE A 76 -2.92 -15.26 -1.89
CA ILE A 76 -2.76 -16.73 -1.81
C ILE A 76 -3.69 -17.35 -0.77
N LYS A 77 -3.89 -16.69 0.38
CA LYS A 77 -4.77 -17.17 1.46
C LYS A 77 -6.26 -17.07 1.09
N LYS A 78 -6.66 -16.07 0.30
CA LYS A 78 -8.04 -15.88 -0.16
C LYS A 78 -8.39 -16.69 -1.41
N SER A 79 -7.40 -17.14 -2.19
CA SER A 79 -7.60 -17.90 -3.44
C SER A 79 -7.90 -19.40 -3.26
N THR A 80 -8.07 -19.88 -2.04
CA THR A 80 -8.33 -21.31 -1.74
C THR A 80 -9.73 -21.78 -2.16
N GLU A 81 -10.63 -20.86 -2.51
CA GLU A 81 -11.93 -21.18 -3.10
C GLU A 81 -11.92 -20.85 -4.60
N LYS A 82 -12.43 -21.78 -5.43
CA LYS A 82 -12.56 -21.70 -6.91
C LYS A 82 -13.34 -20.48 -7.46
N LYS A 83 -13.68 -19.47 -6.65
CA LYS A 83 -14.47 -18.30 -7.03
C LYS A 83 -13.65 -17.29 -7.84
N GLU A 84 -13.80 -17.46 -9.15
CA GLU A 84 -13.64 -16.52 -10.26
C GLU A 84 -12.26 -15.89 -10.45
N PHE A 85 -11.62 -16.26 -11.57
CA PHE A 85 -10.42 -15.66 -12.14
C PHE A 85 -10.36 -14.13 -12.02
N TYR A 86 -11.50 -13.45 -12.14
CA TYR A 86 -11.62 -12.00 -11.99
C TYR A 86 -11.31 -11.49 -10.59
N ASN A 87 -11.76 -12.17 -9.53
CA ASN A 87 -11.43 -11.81 -8.15
C ASN A 87 -9.92 -11.98 -7.89
N THR A 88 -9.34 -13.05 -8.42
CA THR A 88 -7.89 -13.28 -8.34
C THR A 88 -7.12 -12.20 -9.11
N LEU A 89 -7.58 -11.82 -10.30
CA LEU A 89 -6.97 -10.75 -11.10
C LEU A 89 -7.07 -9.40 -10.37
N SER A 90 -8.23 -9.07 -9.80
CA SER A 90 -8.46 -7.83 -9.05
C SER A 90 -7.57 -7.78 -7.79
N LEU A 91 -7.46 -8.89 -7.05
CA LEU A 91 -6.57 -9.00 -5.89
C LEU A 91 -5.09 -8.85 -6.26
N ILE A 92 -4.63 -9.50 -7.35
CA ILE A 92 -3.25 -9.34 -7.84
C ILE A 92 -3.00 -7.91 -8.30
N SER A 93 -3.98 -7.30 -8.96
CA SER A 93 -3.90 -5.93 -9.46
C SER A 93 -3.80 -4.94 -8.30
N LYS A 94 -4.65 -5.09 -7.27
CA LYS A 94 -4.57 -4.32 -6.03
C LYS A 94 -3.22 -4.48 -5.34
N SER A 95 -2.72 -5.71 -5.24
CA SER A 95 -1.41 -6.01 -4.67
C SER A 95 -0.27 -5.30 -5.41
N LEU A 96 -0.32 -5.28 -6.74
CA LEU A 96 0.71 -4.69 -7.58
C LEU A 96 0.61 -3.15 -7.56
N ILE A 97 -0.61 -2.62 -7.64
CA ILE A 97 -0.87 -1.17 -7.64
C ILE A 97 -0.49 -0.59 -6.27
N CYS A 98 -1.07 -1.09 -5.19
CA CYS A 98 -0.85 -0.55 -3.85
C CYS A 98 0.52 -0.92 -3.28
N GLY A 99 1.03 -2.10 -3.59
CA GLY A 99 2.26 -2.62 -2.99
C GLY A 99 3.54 -2.31 -3.76
N PHE A 100 3.45 -1.91 -5.02
CA PHE A 100 4.63 -1.64 -5.84
C PHE A 100 4.51 -0.32 -6.61
N LEU A 101 3.46 -0.16 -7.42
CA LEU A 101 3.33 0.96 -8.33
C LEU A 101 3.15 2.30 -7.60
N ALA A 102 2.25 2.36 -6.62
CA ALA A 102 1.94 3.57 -5.88
C ALA A 102 3.15 4.08 -5.07
N PRO A 103 3.82 3.25 -4.23
CA PRO A 103 5.05 3.69 -3.56
C PRO A 103 6.11 4.18 -4.55
N LEU A 104 6.30 3.49 -5.68
CA LEU A 104 7.28 3.86 -6.69
C LEU A 104 6.97 5.23 -7.32
N ILE A 105 5.71 5.50 -7.67
CA ILE A 105 5.28 6.81 -8.18
C ILE A 105 5.60 7.91 -7.17
N TYR A 106 5.32 7.69 -5.88
CA TYR A 106 5.60 8.71 -4.86
C TYR A 106 7.08 8.91 -4.58
N ILE A 107 7.90 7.88 -4.75
CA ILE A 107 9.37 8.01 -4.74
C ILE A 107 9.84 8.88 -5.90
N LEU A 108 9.27 8.72 -7.08
CA LEU A 108 9.65 9.52 -8.25
C LEU A 108 9.27 11.00 -8.11
N ILE A 109 8.11 11.31 -7.51
CA ILE A 109 7.61 12.69 -7.42
C ILE A 109 8.23 13.44 -6.23
N ILE A 110 8.27 12.82 -5.04
CA ILE A 110 8.60 13.50 -3.77
C ILE A 110 9.92 12.93 -3.17
N GLY A 111 10.54 11.96 -3.84
CA GLY A 111 11.67 11.24 -3.30
C GLY A 111 11.26 10.18 -2.28
N ASN A 112 12.25 9.57 -1.66
CA ASN A 112 12.10 8.47 -0.71
C ASN A 112 11.11 8.75 0.45
N GLY A 113 11.04 10.00 0.92
CA GLY A 113 10.06 10.41 1.93
C GLY A 113 8.61 10.17 1.48
N GLY A 114 8.30 10.44 0.21
CA GLY A 114 6.98 10.21 -0.37
C GLY A 114 6.59 8.73 -0.38
N GLY A 115 7.51 7.85 -0.77
CA GLY A 115 7.29 6.40 -0.75
C GLY A 115 6.98 5.87 0.65
N VAL A 116 7.68 6.37 1.67
CA VAL A 116 7.45 5.96 3.05
C VAL A 116 6.16 6.54 3.61
N ILE A 117 5.85 7.82 3.33
CA ILE A 117 4.57 8.43 3.70
C ILE A 117 3.41 7.60 3.16
N TYR A 118 3.44 7.29 1.85
CA TYR A 118 2.40 6.47 1.23
C TYR A 118 2.28 5.10 1.92
N THR A 119 3.41 4.44 2.19
CA THR A 119 3.43 3.13 2.86
C THR A 119 2.80 3.18 4.25
N LEU A 120 3.09 4.22 5.04
CA LEU A 120 2.52 4.36 6.38
C LEU A 120 1.02 4.68 6.35
N ILE A 121 0.59 5.54 5.41
CA ILE A 121 -0.84 5.80 5.16
C ILE A 121 -1.55 4.49 4.81
N TYR A 122 -0.96 3.68 3.92
CA TYR A 122 -1.51 2.39 3.53
C TYR A 122 -1.74 1.47 4.73
N TYR A 123 -0.75 1.31 5.60
CA TYR A 123 -0.87 0.44 6.77
C TYR A 123 -1.88 0.95 7.81
N ILE A 124 -1.99 2.26 8.02
CA ILE A 124 -2.91 2.83 9.01
C ILE A 124 -4.35 2.82 8.47
N SER A 125 -4.53 2.94 7.15
CA SER A 125 -5.85 2.96 6.51
C SER A 125 -6.64 1.64 6.58
N ASP A 126 -6.00 0.56 7.05
CA ASP A 126 -6.67 -0.72 7.26
C ASP A 126 -7.73 -0.63 8.39
N ASP A 127 -7.64 0.37 9.26
CA ASP A 127 -8.69 0.69 10.23
C ASP A 127 -9.80 1.55 9.58
N GLU A 128 -10.96 0.94 9.33
CA GLU A 128 -12.15 1.60 8.77
C GLU A 128 -12.65 2.81 9.58
N SER A 129 -12.29 2.90 10.87
CA SER A 129 -12.69 4.01 11.72
C SER A 129 -11.94 5.31 11.43
N LEU A 130 -10.84 5.26 10.68
CA LEU A 130 -9.98 6.38 10.33
C LEU A 130 -10.35 7.02 8.98
N LYS A 131 -11.58 7.53 8.86
CA LYS A 131 -12.16 8.05 7.60
C LYS A 131 -11.26 9.03 6.82
N PHE A 132 -10.56 9.95 7.50
CA PHE A 132 -9.67 10.90 6.83
C PHE A 132 -8.48 10.20 6.17
N ILE A 133 -7.80 9.31 6.89
CA ILE A 133 -6.65 8.55 6.38
C ILE A 133 -7.08 7.66 5.21
N ASN A 134 -8.27 7.05 5.30
CA ASN A 134 -8.82 6.21 4.23
C ASN A 134 -9.11 7.04 2.98
N SER A 135 -9.72 8.21 3.15
CA SER A 135 -9.94 9.15 2.05
C SER A 135 -8.64 9.62 1.41
N MET A 136 -7.60 9.90 2.21
CA MET A 136 -6.27 10.23 1.69
C MET A 136 -5.71 9.10 0.85
N LEU A 137 -5.77 7.85 1.34
CA LEU A 137 -5.30 6.71 0.57
C LEU A 137 -6.05 6.56 -0.75
N THR A 138 -7.38 6.72 -0.74
CA THR A 138 -8.19 6.67 -1.98
C THR A 138 -7.72 7.70 -2.99
N VAL A 139 -7.51 8.95 -2.56
CA VAL A 139 -7.00 10.03 -3.44
C VAL A 139 -5.60 9.69 -3.97
N LEU A 140 -4.71 9.21 -3.11
CA LEU A 140 -3.36 8.81 -3.52
C LEU A 140 -3.40 7.65 -4.54
N ASN A 141 -4.36 6.75 -4.44
CA ASN A 141 -4.46 5.61 -5.35
C ASN A 141 -5.11 5.92 -6.70
N ILE A 142 -5.63 7.13 -6.95
CA ILE A 142 -6.24 7.48 -8.24
C ILE A 142 -5.23 7.32 -9.38
N ILE A 143 -4.07 7.99 -9.29
CA ILE A 143 -3.05 7.97 -10.35
C ILE A 143 -2.44 6.58 -10.52
N PRO A 144 -1.98 5.89 -9.46
CA PRO A 144 -1.48 4.52 -9.57
C PRO A 144 -2.49 3.55 -10.17
N THR A 145 -3.77 3.66 -9.80
CA THR A 145 -4.81 2.77 -10.33
C THR A 145 -5.07 3.01 -11.81
N LEU A 146 -5.06 4.26 -12.27
CA LEU A 146 -5.18 4.57 -13.70
C LEU A 146 -4.01 3.96 -14.50
N ILE A 147 -2.78 4.09 -14.01
CA ILE A 147 -1.59 3.52 -14.66
C ILE A 147 -1.65 1.99 -14.65
N GLY A 148 -1.99 1.38 -13.51
CA GLY A 148 -2.14 -0.07 -13.39
C GLY A 148 -3.25 -0.62 -14.28
N GLY A 149 -4.39 0.06 -14.35
CA GLY A 149 -5.50 -0.29 -15.23
C GLY A 149 -5.12 -0.24 -16.71
N MET A 150 -4.38 0.80 -17.13
CA MET A 150 -3.83 0.87 -18.50
C MET A 150 -2.88 -0.28 -18.80
N PHE A 151 -1.98 -0.63 -17.87
CA PHE A 151 -1.07 -1.77 -18.05
C PHE A 151 -1.82 -3.10 -18.20
N LEU A 152 -2.81 -3.35 -17.33
CA LEU A 152 -3.65 -4.54 -17.40
C LEU A 152 -4.47 -4.61 -18.69
N TYR A 153 -4.95 -3.46 -19.18
CA TYR A 153 -5.65 -3.37 -20.45
C TYR A 153 -4.76 -3.77 -21.64
N ILE A 154 -3.51 -3.30 -21.67
CA ILE A 154 -2.53 -3.70 -22.69
C ILE A 154 -2.31 -5.21 -22.67
N VAL A 155 -2.09 -5.80 -21.48
CA VAL A 155 -1.92 -7.25 -21.31
C VAL A 155 -3.16 -8.01 -21.79
N TYR A 156 -4.36 -7.51 -21.48
CA TYR A 156 -5.62 -8.11 -21.92
C TYR A 156 -5.75 -8.13 -23.45
N ILE A 157 -5.47 -6.99 -24.12
CA ILE A 157 -5.55 -6.89 -25.59
C ILE A 157 -4.57 -7.87 -26.23
N ILE A 158 -3.32 -7.93 -25.76
CA ILE A 158 -2.30 -8.84 -26.31
C ILE A 158 -2.75 -10.29 -26.18
N ARG A 159 -3.33 -10.65 -25.02
CA ARG A 159 -3.77 -12.02 -24.74
C ARG A 159 -5.00 -12.44 -25.55
N ASN A 160 -6.02 -11.58 -25.60
CA ASN A 160 -7.33 -11.92 -26.16
C ASN A 160 -7.52 -11.45 -27.60
N LYS A 161 -6.61 -10.62 -28.14
CA LYS A 161 -6.69 -10.01 -29.48
C LYS A 161 -8.00 -9.24 -29.72
N THR A 162 -8.68 -8.81 -28.66
CA THR A 162 -9.93 -8.05 -28.73
C THR A 162 -9.80 -6.76 -27.94
N PHE A 163 -10.35 -5.68 -28.51
CA PHE A 163 -10.45 -4.37 -27.83
C PHE A 163 -11.69 -4.26 -26.94
N LYS A 164 -12.64 -5.20 -27.08
CA LYS A 164 -13.87 -5.26 -26.28
C LYS A 164 -13.55 -5.88 -24.93
N ILE A 165 -13.30 -5.03 -23.95
CA ILE A 165 -13.21 -5.45 -22.56
C ILE A 165 -14.62 -5.73 -22.04
N ASN A 166 -14.80 -6.86 -21.36
CA ASN A 166 -15.93 -7.07 -20.46
C ASN A 166 -15.41 -7.14 -19.02
N PHE A 167 -14.82 -6.04 -18.53
CA PHE A 167 -14.57 -5.90 -17.10
C PHE A 167 -15.93 -5.64 -16.46
N LYS A 168 -16.55 -6.70 -15.92
CA LYS A 168 -17.68 -6.56 -15.03
C LYS A 168 -17.20 -5.84 -13.76
N GLY A 169 -17.14 -4.51 -13.80
CA GLY A 169 -17.17 -3.59 -12.66
C GLY A 169 -16.14 -3.67 -11.53
N ASP A 170 -15.26 -4.67 -11.44
CA ASP A 170 -14.51 -4.97 -10.21
C ASP A 170 -13.09 -4.36 -10.11
N PHE A 171 -12.90 -3.14 -10.63
CA PHE A 171 -11.67 -2.34 -10.42
C PHE A 171 -11.94 -1.10 -9.58
#